data_AF-A0A7K9F045-F1
#
_entry.id   AF-A0A7K9F045-F1
#
_cell.length_a   1.000
_cell.length_b   1.000
_cell.length_c   1.000
_cell.angle_alpha   90.00
_cell.angle_beta   90.00
_cell.angle_gamma   90.00
#
_symmetry.space_group_name_H-M   'P 1'
#
loop_
_entity.id
_entity.type
_entity.pdbx_description
1 polymer ?
#
loop_
_entity_poly.entity_id
_entity_poly.type
_entity_poly.pdbx_seq_one_letter_code
_entity_poly.pdbx_strand_id
1 'polypeptide(L)'
;THAFAPQELSGFTLDQVAFEDGKGKCPYDPTKGHTGLIVDGELYSATFNNFLGTEPVILRNLGPHYSMKTEYLTSWLNGRVEGTWKPGTGRAPATATGDDDKVYFFFSERAVEYDCYAEQVVARVARVCKGDVGGARTLQKKWTTFLKARLVCSAPEQQLHFNRLQAVFTLPAPDWQDTTFFGVFQARWGDVDVSAICRYHILEVKKAFEGPYKEYREQAQKWGRYSDEVPSPRPGA
;
A
#
# COMPACT_ATOMS: atom_id res chain seq x y z
N THR A 1 -18.73 1.50 8.35
CA THR A 1 -19.73 0.45 8.07
C THR A 1 -21.16 0.92 8.21
N HIS A 2 -21.58 1.73 9.20
CA HIS A 2 -22.98 2.23 9.37
C HIS A 2 -24.05 1.24 8.86
N ALA A 3 -24.07 0.06 9.51
CA ALA A 3 -24.89 -1.11 9.13
C ALA A 3 -24.70 -1.57 7.67
N PHE A 4 -23.45 -1.81 7.28
CA PHE A 4 -23.04 -2.15 5.91
C PHE A 4 -23.45 -1.11 4.83
N ALA A 5 -23.56 0.15 5.22
CA ALA A 5 -23.65 1.32 4.34
C ALA A 5 -22.59 2.35 4.77
N PRO A 6 -21.35 2.28 4.27
CA PRO A 6 -20.27 3.21 4.61
C PRO A 6 -20.71 4.67 4.55
N GLN A 7 -20.47 5.42 5.62
CA GLN A 7 -20.70 6.85 5.69
C GLN A 7 -19.44 7.54 6.26
N GLU A 8 -19.21 8.78 5.85
CA GLU A 8 -18.14 9.65 6.34
C GLU A 8 -18.72 11.01 6.77
N LEU A 9 -18.08 11.70 7.72
CA LEU A 9 -18.42 13.08 8.09
C LEU A 9 -17.38 14.03 7.48
N SER A 10 -17.83 15.11 6.83
CA SER A 10 -16.96 16.12 6.20
C SER A 10 -16.14 16.95 7.19
N GLY A 11 -16.52 16.93 8.46
CA GLY A 11 -15.81 17.50 9.59
C GLY A 11 -16.42 17.00 10.90
N PHE A 12 -15.60 16.82 11.94
CA PHE A 12 -16.09 16.40 13.25
C PHE A 12 -16.23 17.62 14.16
N THR A 13 -17.47 18.05 14.37
CA THR A 13 -17.87 18.80 15.56
C THR A 13 -18.75 17.87 16.41
N LEU A 14 -18.91 18.17 17.71
CA LEU A 14 -19.87 17.46 18.55
C LEU A 14 -21.34 17.71 18.14
N ASP A 15 -21.56 18.55 17.14
CA ASP A 15 -22.86 18.90 16.57
C ASP A 15 -23.21 18.00 15.37
N GLN A 16 -24.48 17.90 15.02
CA GLN A 16 -24.94 17.13 13.87
C GLN A 16 -24.42 17.74 12.56
N VAL A 17 -23.49 17.04 11.91
CA VAL A 17 -23.06 17.30 10.52
C VAL A 17 -23.69 16.26 9.59
N ALA A 18 -23.93 16.65 8.34
CA ALA A 18 -24.46 15.76 7.33
C ALA A 18 -23.45 14.64 6.98
N PHE A 19 -23.97 13.42 6.78
CA PHE A 19 -23.18 12.28 6.34
C PHE A 19 -22.95 12.30 4.83
N GLU A 20 -21.75 11.91 4.44
CA GLU A 20 -21.32 11.65 3.06
C GLU A 20 -21.25 10.14 2.77
N ASP A 21 -21.20 9.78 1.48
CA ASP A 21 -20.88 8.40 1.07
C ASP A 21 -19.46 8.01 1.53
N GLY A 22 -19.37 6.91 2.25
CA GLY A 22 -18.13 6.33 2.78
C GLY A 22 -17.51 5.27 1.86
N LYS A 23 -18.09 5.00 0.69
CA LYS A 23 -17.57 3.98 -0.23
C LYS A 23 -16.11 4.24 -0.60
N GLY A 24 -15.27 3.23 -0.39
CA GLY A 24 -13.82 3.33 -0.62
C GLY A 24 -13.07 4.17 0.43
N LYS A 25 -13.77 4.82 1.37
CA LYS A 25 -13.19 5.59 2.49
C LYS A 25 -13.15 4.76 3.77
N CYS A 26 -14.19 3.95 4.01
CA CYS A 26 -14.24 2.95 5.09
C CYS A 26 -14.90 1.64 4.61
N PRO A 27 -14.67 0.49 5.28
CA PRO A 27 -15.21 -0.78 4.84
C PRO A 27 -16.72 -0.92 5.16
N TYR A 28 -17.36 -1.85 4.45
CA TYR A 28 -18.74 -2.30 4.69
C TYR A 28 -18.83 -3.24 5.89
N ASP A 29 -17.87 -4.18 6.01
CA ASP A 29 -17.77 -5.17 7.07
C ASP A 29 -16.73 -4.72 8.13
N PRO A 30 -17.09 -4.69 9.42
CA PRO A 30 -16.21 -4.20 10.49
C PRO A 30 -14.98 -5.08 10.74
N THR A 31 -14.98 -6.33 10.24
CA THR A 31 -13.85 -7.26 10.39
C THR A 31 -12.79 -7.08 9.31
N LYS A 32 -13.07 -6.26 8.27
CA LYS A 32 -12.14 -6.01 7.17
C LYS A 32 -11.11 -4.94 7.57
N GLY A 33 -9.85 -5.24 7.30
CA GLY A 33 -8.76 -4.28 7.48
C GLY A 33 -8.96 -3.05 6.62
N HIS A 34 -8.65 -1.90 7.21
CA HIS A 34 -8.71 -0.60 6.56
C HIS A 34 -7.70 0.33 7.20
N THR A 35 -7.30 1.34 6.46
CA THR A 35 -6.42 2.40 6.96
C THR A 35 -6.66 3.66 6.14
N GLY A 36 -6.37 4.81 6.72
CA GLY A 36 -6.62 6.10 6.10
C GLY A 36 -5.69 7.17 6.65
N LEU A 37 -5.32 8.10 5.79
CA LEU A 37 -4.46 9.22 6.10
C LEU A 37 -4.93 10.45 5.31
N ILE A 38 -5.15 11.57 6.00
CA ILE A 38 -5.43 12.85 5.34
C ILE A 38 -4.12 13.59 5.10
N VAL A 39 -3.92 14.01 3.85
CA VAL A 39 -2.73 14.74 3.38
C VAL A 39 -3.19 15.92 2.56
N ASP A 40 -2.86 17.13 2.99
CA ASP A 40 -3.20 18.38 2.28
C ASP A 40 -4.70 18.50 1.93
N GLY A 41 -5.58 17.99 2.79
CA GLY A 41 -7.03 17.99 2.61
C GLY A 41 -7.58 16.84 1.77
N GLU A 42 -6.72 15.95 1.26
CA GLU A 42 -7.11 14.75 0.53
C GLU A 42 -6.98 13.50 1.41
N LEU A 43 -8.01 12.68 1.46
CA LEU A 43 -8.01 11.39 2.15
C LEU A 43 -7.44 10.30 1.24
N TYR A 44 -6.33 9.73 1.66
CA TYR A 44 -5.76 8.50 1.14
C TYR A 44 -6.25 7.33 1.99
N SER A 45 -7.11 6.49 1.43
CA SER A 45 -7.68 5.34 2.10
C SER A 45 -7.25 4.05 1.43
N ALA A 46 -7.19 2.98 2.21
CA ALA A 46 -7.05 1.64 1.70
C ALA A 46 -8.02 0.72 2.42
N THR A 47 -8.92 0.11 1.66
CA THR A 47 -10.08 -0.63 2.19
C THR A 47 -10.66 -1.53 1.09
N PHE A 48 -11.90 -2.01 1.28
CA PHE A 48 -12.66 -2.73 0.27
C PHE A 48 -13.78 -1.85 -0.30
N ASN A 49 -13.92 -1.86 -1.62
CA ASN A 49 -14.83 -0.99 -2.36
C ASN A 49 -16.25 -1.54 -2.51
N ASN A 50 -16.47 -2.80 -2.17
CA ASN A 50 -17.76 -3.47 -2.33
C ASN A 50 -18.23 -4.13 -1.02
N PHE A 51 -19.54 -4.39 -0.97
CA PHE A 51 -20.21 -4.99 0.19
C PHE A 51 -19.60 -6.34 0.60
N LEU A 52 -19.22 -7.17 -0.38
CA LEU A 52 -18.67 -8.51 -0.16
C LEU A 52 -17.25 -8.50 0.42
N GLY A 53 -16.55 -7.35 0.41
CA GLY A 53 -15.17 -7.27 0.87
C GLY A 53 -14.20 -8.08 0.00
N THR A 54 -14.41 -8.05 -1.32
CA THR A 54 -13.61 -8.77 -2.33
C THR A 54 -12.86 -7.85 -3.29
N GLU A 55 -13.19 -6.56 -3.31
CA GLU A 55 -12.50 -5.54 -4.13
C GLU A 55 -11.58 -4.67 -3.27
N PRO A 56 -10.34 -5.08 -2.97
CA PRO A 56 -9.39 -4.22 -2.28
C PRO A 56 -9.05 -3.01 -3.15
N VAL A 57 -8.96 -1.84 -2.54
CA VAL A 57 -8.70 -0.58 -3.24
C VAL A 57 -7.79 0.30 -2.39
N ILE A 58 -6.81 0.94 -3.03
CA ILE A 58 -6.14 2.14 -2.52
C ILE A 58 -6.69 3.32 -3.30
N LEU A 59 -7.22 4.31 -2.59
CA LEU A 59 -8.01 5.38 -3.16
C LEU A 59 -7.63 6.73 -2.54
N ARG A 60 -7.64 7.78 -3.36
CA ARG A 60 -7.59 9.18 -2.90
C ARG A 60 -8.92 9.85 -3.23
N ASN A 61 -9.55 10.40 -2.21
CA ASN A 61 -10.81 11.14 -2.25
C ASN A 61 -10.65 12.42 -1.43
N LEU A 62 -11.69 13.27 -1.45
CA LEU A 62 -11.73 14.55 -0.75
C LEU A 62 -10.66 15.52 -1.29
N GLY A 63 -11.02 16.79 -1.44
CA GLY A 63 -10.13 17.80 -2.02
C GLY A 63 -10.42 18.14 -3.50
N PRO A 64 -9.54 18.93 -4.11
CA PRO A 64 -9.82 19.57 -5.40
C PRO A 64 -9.62 18.64 -6.61
N HIS A 65 -8.85 17.56 -6.46
CA HIS A 65 -8.62 16.62 -7.54
C HIS A 65 -9.76 15.59 -7.64
N TYR A 66 -9.91 14.99 -8.81
CA TYR A 66 -10.79 13.84 -8.95
C TYR A 66 -10.26 12.64 -8.17
N SER A 67 -11.21 11.80 -7.77
CA SER A 67 -10.92 10.53 -7.10
C SER A 67 -9.98 9.66 -7.91
N MET A 68 -8.91 9.21 -7.27
CA MET A 68 -7.93 8.29 -7.83
C MET A 68 -8.04 6.94 -7.17
N LYS A 69 -7.85 5.85 -7.92
CA LYS A 69 -7.89 4.50 -7.35
C LYS A 69 -6.98 3.51 -8.07
N THR A 70 -6.68 2.40 -7.40
CA THR A 70 -6.01 1.25 -8.03
C THR A 70 -6.91 0.56 -9.06
N GLU A 71 -6.28 -0.14 -10.01
CA GLU A 71 -7.00 -1.08 -10.88
C GLU A 71 -7.53 -2.29 -10.10
N TYR A 72 -8.64 -2.86 -10.57
CA TYR A 72 -9.21 -4.10 -10.01
C TYR A 72 -8.55 -5.34 -10.61
N LEU A 73 -7.22 -5.37 -10.56
CA LEU A 73 -6.39 -6.50 -11.00
C LEU A 73 -5.64 -7.07 -9.79
N THR A 74 -5.57 -8.39 -9.69
CA THR A 74 -4.84 -9.08 -8.61
C THR A 74 -3.34 -8.78 -8.62
N SER A 75 -2.79 -8.41 -9.78
CA SER A 75 -1.40 -7.92 -9.90
C SER A 75 -1.19 -6.58 -9.18
N TRP A 76 -2.23 -5.77 -9.00
CA TRP A 76 -2.19 -4.51 -8.26
C TRP A 76 -2.41 -4.73 -6.77
N LEU A 77 -3.55 -5.30 -6.39
CA LEU A 77 -3.90 -5.59 -4.99
C LEU A 77 -4.67 -6.91 -4.87
N ASN A 78 -4.25 -7.76 -3.94
CA ASN A 78 -4.90 -9.05 -3.68
C ASN A 78 -4.93 -9.37 -2.17
N GLY A 79 -5.16 -8.36 -1.34
CA GLY A 79 -4.95 -8.48 0.09
C GLY A 79 -5.63 -7.45 0.97
N ARG A 80 -5.30 -7.52 2.26
CA ARG A 80 -5.78 -6.67 3.34
C ARG A 80 -4.70 -5.68 3.74
N VAL A 81 -5.09 -4.42 3.91
CA VAL A 81 -4.18 -3.35 4.33
C VAL A 81 -4.16 -3.20 5.85
N GLU A 82 -2.95 -3.02 6.40
CA GLU A 82 -2.68 -3.00 7.85
C GLU A 82 -2.07 -1.67 8.32
N GLY A 83 -1.58 -0.81 7.42
CA GLY A 83 -1.06 0.50 7.80
C GLY A 83 -0.84 1.45 6.63
N THR A 84 -0.83 2.75 6.92
CA THR A 84 -0.46 3.84 5.99
C THR A 84 0.50 4.80 6.66
N TRP A 85 1.35 5.44 5.85
CA TRP A 85 2.28 6.46 6.33
C TRP A 85 2.63 7.46 5.22
N LYS A 86 2.97 8.69 5.61
CA LYS A 86 3.63 9.67 4.74
C LYS A 86 4.82 10.31 5.45
N PRO A 87 5.82 10.81 4.70
CA PRO A 87 6.83 11.73 5.22
C PRO A 87 6.20 12.94 5.91
N GLY A 88 6.77 13.34 7.05
CA GLY A 88 6.39 14.58 7.73
C GLY A 88 6.78 15.80 6.91
N THR A 89 6.06 16.92 7.08
CA THR A 89 6.42 18.22 6.48
C THR A 89 7.57 18.89 7.25
N GLY A 90 8.60 18.11 7.58
CA GLY A 90 9.85 18.62 8.12
C GLY A 90 10.53 19.45 7.05
N ARG A 91 11.16 20.56 7.45
CA ARG A 91 11.78 21.56 6.59
C ARG A 91 13.05 21.02 5.90
N ALA A 92 12.92 19.96 5.10
CA ALA A 92 13.90 19.69 4.07
C ALA A 92 13.77 20.82 3.03
N PRO A 93 14.87 21.46 2.62
CA PRO A 93 14.80 22.42 1.53
C PRO A 93 14.17 21.72 0.32
N ALA A 94 13.37 22.47 -0.45
CA ALA A 94 12.80 22.03 -1.72
C ALA A 94 13.93 21.76 -2.74
N THR A 95 14.72 20.73 -2.49
CA THR A 95 15.72 20.21 -3.41
C THR A 95 15.07 19.05 -4.13
N ALA A 96 14.89 19.27 -5.43
CA ALA A 96 14.49 18.33 -6.46
C ALA A 96 14.81 16.85 -6.16
N THR A 97 13.87 15.95 -6.54
CA THR A 97 14.01 14.48 -6.61
C THR A 97 13.94 13.69 -5.29
N GLY A 98 12.92 13.94 -4.45
CA GLY A 98 12.66 13.23 -3.20
C GLY A 98 11.55 12.18 -3.24
N ASP A 99 11.53 11.30 -2.24
CA ASP A 99 10.39 10.40 -1.90
C ASP A 99 9.47 11.05 -0.83
N ASP A 100 9.71 12.32 -0.51
CA ASP A 100 9.01 13.15 0.46
C ASP A 100 7.57 13.52 0.04
N ASP A 101 7.26 13.36 -1.24
CA ASP A 101 5.95 13.61 -1.84
C ASP A 101 5.10 12.34 -2.01
N LYS A 102 5.49 11.21 -1.38
CA LYS A 102 4.83 9.91 -1.57
C LYS A 102 4.05 9.45 -0.35
N VAL A 103 2.99 8.69 -0.60
CA VAL A 103 2.18 8.03 0.43
C VAL A 103 2.44 6.54 0.35
N TYR A 104 2.75 5.93 1.50
CA TYR A 104 3.11 4.52 1.62
C TYR A 104 1.97 3.73 2.26
N PHE A 105 1.76 2.52 1.74
CA PHE A 105 0.73 1.58 2.19
C PHE A 105 1.38 0.25 2.53
N PHE A 106 1.06 -0.30 3.70
CA PHE A 106 1.60 -1.55 4.19
C PHE A 106 0.50 -2.58 4.34
N PHE A 107 0.69 -3.75 3.74
CA PHE A 107 -0.38 -4.74 3.62
C PHE A 107 0.13 -6.17 3.49
N SER A 108 -0.75 -7.12 3.79
CA SER A 108 -0.54 -8.54 3.49
C SER A 108 -1.46 -8.95 2.34
N GLU A 109 -0.92 -9.62 1.33
CA GLU A 109 -1.71 -10.09 0.20
C GLU A 109 -1.35 -11.51 -0.25
N ARG A 110 -2.26 -12.15 -0.98
CA ARG A 110 -1.97 -13.38 -1.68
C ARG A 110 -1.08 -13.08 -2.88
N ALA A 111 0.13 -13.60 -2.84
CA ALA A 111 1.13 -13.41 -3.89
C ALA A 111 0.71 -14.15 -5.16
N VAL A 112 0.76 -13.45 -6.28
CA VAL A 112 0.49 -14.02 -7.61
C VAL A 112 1.76 -14.48 -8.31
N GLU A 113 2.94 -14.13 -7.77
CA GLU A 113 4.24 -14.46 -8.32
C GLU A 113 4.82 -15.82 -7.91
N TYR A 114 4.21 -16.49 -6.94
CA TYR A 114 4.67 -17.78 -6.46
C TYR A 114 3.79 -18.87 -7.02
N ASP A 115 4.41 -19.78 -7.77
CA ASP A 115 3.80 -21.02 -8.20
C ASP A 115 4.02 -22.06 -7.10
N CYS A 116 3.10 -22.09 -6.14
CA CYS A 116 3.14 -22.98 -4.98
C CYS A 116 1.80 -23.70 -4.84
N TYR A 117 1.85 -24.97 -4.41
CA TYR A 117 0.65 -25.77 -4.18
C TYR A 117 -0.30 -25.18 -3.12
N ALA A 118 0.21 -24.32 -2.24
CA ALA A 118 -0.56 -23.61 -1.23
C ALA A 118 -0.52 -22.10 -1.49
N GLU A 119 -1.66 -21.43 -1.24
CA GLU A 119 -1.75 -19.97 -1.33
C GLU A 119 -0.69 -19.31 -0.43
N GLN A 120 0.25 -18.60 -1.07
CA GLN A 120 1.31 -17.90 -0.35
C GLN A 120 0.89 -16.46 -0.06
N VAL A 121 0.63 -16.15 1.22
CA VAL A 121 0.50 -14.75 1.67
C VAL A 121 1.91 -14.15 1.78
N VAL A 122 2.06 -12.87 1.44
CA VAL A 122 3.27 -12.07 1.65
C VAL A 122 2.93 -10.66 2.11
N ALA A 123 3.86 -10.06 2.85
CA ALA A 123 3.79 -8.66 3.24
C ALA A 123 4.41 -7.76 2.16
N ARG A 124 3.82 -6.59 1.96
CA ARG A 124 4.26 -5.58 1.00
C ARG A 124 4.22 -4.17 1.55
N VAL A 125 5.07 -3.34 0.96
CA VAL A 125 4.96 -1.89 0.97
C VAL A 125 4.63 -1.44 -0.45
N ALA A 126 3.63 -0.57 -0.60
CA ALA A 126 3.38 0.15 -1.83
C ALA A 126 3.53 1.64 -1.62
N ARG A 127 3.70 2.38 -2.71
CA ARG A 127 3.71 3.84 -2.72
C ARG A 127 2.93 4.41 -3.89
N VAL A 128 2.45 5.65 -3.73
CA VAL A 128 1.91 6.51 -4.79
C VAL A 128 2.44 7.93 -4.60
N CYS A 129 2.59 8.68 -5.68
CA CYS A 129 2.96 10.09 -5.62
C CYS A 129 1.72 10.94 -5.27
N LYS A 130 1.89 11.94 -4.41
CA LYS A 130 0.81 12.85 -4.02
C LYS A 130 0.26 13.61 -5.23
N GLY A 131 1.14 14.03 -6.14
CA GLY A 131 0.79 14.75 -7.37
C GLY A 131 0.25 13.89 -8.51
N ASP A 132 0.04 12.58 -8.30
CA ASP A 132 -0.47 11.70 -9.36
C ASP A 132 -1.93 12.06 -9.71
N VAL A 133 -2.18 12.29 -10.99
CA VAL A 133 -3.49 12.59 -11.58
C VAL A 133 -3.93 11.49 -12.55
N GLY A 134 -3.18 10.41 -12.69
CA GLY A 134 -3.51 9.33 -13.61
C GLY A 134 -3.20 9.67 -15.06
N GLY A 135 -3.57 8.77 -15.96
CA GLY A 135 -3.20 8.89 -17.37
C GLY A 135 -4.25 9.61 -18.22
N ALA A 136 -3.78 10.21 -19.32
CA ALA A 136 -4.64 10.94 -20.24
C ALA A 136 -5.55 10.03 -21.10
N ARG A 137 -5.06 8.83 -21.46
CA ARG A 137 -5.78 7.88 -22.33
C ARG A 137 -5.97 6.53 -21.65
N THR A 138 -4.88 5.92 -21.19
CA THR A 138 -4.89 4.73 -20.32
C THR A 138 -4.85 5.16 -18.86
N LEU A 139 -5.30 4.31 -17.93
CA LEU A 139 -5.29 4.60 -16.49
C LEU A 139 -5.97 5.94 -16.12
N GLN A 140 -7.04 6.32 -16.82
CA GLN A 140 -7.82 7.50 -16.48
C GLN A 140 -8.41 7.35 -15.07
N LYS A 141 -8.17 8.33 -14.21
CA LYS A 141 -8.58 8.31 -12.78
C LYS A 141 -8.00 7.12 -11.99
N LYS A 142 -6.85 6.60 -12.44
CA LYS A 142 -6.14 5.50 -11.78
C LYS A 142 -4.66 5.81 -11.65
N TRP A 143 -4.05 5.35 -10.56
CA TRP A 143 -2.65 5.67 -10.24
C TRP A 143 -1.71 5.29 -11.38
N THR A 144 -0.87 6.21 -11.85
CA THR A 144 0.24 5.91 -12.77
C THR A 144 1.55 5.71 -12.00
N THR A 145 1.57 6.10 -10.73
CA THR A 145 2.76 6.04 -9.86
C THR A 145 2.72 4.90 -8.83
N PHE A 146 1.68 4.06 -8.87
CA PHE A 146 1.54 2.93 -7.95
C PHE A 146 2.63 1.88 -8.21
N LEU A 147 3.48 1.67 -7.20
CA LEU A 147 4.44 0.57 -7.16
C LEU A 147 4.32 -0.19 -5.84
N LYS A 148 4.60 -1.50 -5.85
CA LYS A 148 4.67 -2.33 -4.63
C LYS A 148 5.90 -3.23 -4.62
N ALA A 149 6.49 -3.42 -3.44
CA ALA A 149 7.64 -4.27 -3.19
C ALA A 149 7.36 -5.22 -2.02
N ARG A 150 8.04 -6.38 -2.00
CA ARG A 150 7.91 -7.36 -0.92
C ARG A 150 8.69 -6.89 0.31
N LEU A 151 8.07 -6.97 1.48
CA LEU A 151 8.76 -6.88 2.77
C LEU A 151 9.12 -8.29 3.22
N VAL A 152 10.42 -8.56 3.36
CA VAL A 152 10.93 -9.86 3.82
C VAL A 152 11.25 -9.75 5.31
N CYS A 153 10.61 -10.60 6.11
CA CYS A 153 10.95 -10.82 7.51
C CYS A 153 11.20 -12.33 7.68
N SER A 154 12.41 -12.73 8.06
CA SER A 154 12.81 -14.13 8.09
C SER A 154 13.93 -14.40 9.08
N ALA A 155 13.97 -15.63 9.58
CA ALA A 155 15.09 -16.19 10.34
C ALA A 155 15.68 -17.38 9.53
N PRO A 156 16.68 -17.12 8.67
CA PRO A 156 17.22 -18.14 7.76
C PRO A 156 17.77 -19.37 8.48
N GLU A 157 18.36 -19.18 9.66
CA GLU A 157 18.93 -20.25 10.50
C GLU A 157 17.84 -21.24 10.97
N GLN A 158 16.60 -20.75 11.08
CA GLN A 158 15.42 -21.53 11.48
C GLN A 158 14.54 -21.91 10.28
N GLN A 159 14.93 -21.51 9.06
CA GLN A 159 14.15 -21.66 7.83
C GLN A 159 12.73 -21.05 7.95
N LEU A 160 12.57 -19.98 8.72
CA LEU A 160 11.28 -19.33 8.96
C LEU A 160 11.12 -18.05 8.16
N HIS A 161 9.94 -17.90 7.54
CA HIS A 161 9.50 -16.68 6.87
C HIS A 161 8.21 -16.16 7.51
N PHE A 162 8.29 -14.96 8.09
CA PHE A 162 7.18 -14.26 8.73
C PHE A 162 6.44 -13.43 7.68
N ASN A 163 5.51 -14.08 6.98
CA ASN A 163 4.91 -13.52 5.77
C ASN A 163 3.65 -12.68 6.01
N ARG A 164 3.01 -12.78 7.18
CA ARG A 164 1.80 -12.01 7.50
C ARG A 164 2.16 -10.81 8.34
N LEU A 165 2.05 -9.63 7.76
CA LEU A 165 2.14 -8.36 8.49
C LEU A 165 0.86 -8.17 9.30
N GLN A 166 1.01 -7.79 10.58
CA GLN A 166 -0.09 -7.54 11.51
C GLN A 166 -0.23 -6.05 11.85
N ALA A 167 0.90 -5.35 11.98
CA ALA A 167 0.91 -3.92 12.27
C ALA A 167 2.22 -3.29 11.78
N VAL A 168 2.18 -1.99 11.53
CA VAL A 168 3.36 -1.18 11.23
C VAL A 168 3.39 0.03 12.16
N PHE A 169 4.57 0.28 12.72
CA PHE A 169 4.88 1.51 13.42
C PHE A 169 5.98 2.24 12.66
N THR A 170 5.78 3.53 12.39
CA THR A 170 6.81 4.35 11.77
C THR A 170 7.47 5.21 12.84
N LEU A 171 8.81 5.11 12.92
CA LEU A 171 9.63 6.00 13.71
C LEU A 171 10.11 7.15 12.80
N PRO A 172 9.50 8.35 12.90
CA PRO A 172 9.91 9.50 12.10
C PRO A 172 11.27 10.03 12.59
N ALA A 173 12.04 10.58 11.66
CA ALA A 173 13.27 11.31 11.94
C ALA A 173 13.17 12.76 11.42
N PRO A 174 14.05 13.68 11.86
CA PRO A 174 14.06 15.06 11.37
C PRO A 174 14.28 15.15 9.85
N ASP A 175 15.18 14.34 9.31
CA ASP A 175 15.27 14.06 7.88
C ASP A 175 14.38 12.85 7.56
N TRP A 176 13.51 12.98 6.57
CA TRP A 176 12.65 11.88 6.14
C TRP A 176 13.48 10.69 5.67
N GLN A 177 14.69 10.91 5.15
CA GLN A 177 15.60 9.86 4.68
C GLN A 177 16.06 8.92 5.79
N ASP A 178 16.01 9.33 7.05
CA ASP A 178 16.35 8.52 8.22
C ASP A 178 15.12 7.80 8.82
N THR A 179 13.96 7.88 8.14
CA THR A 179 12.74 7.23 8.61
C THR A 179 12.91 5.71 8.66
N THR A 180 12.48 5.13 9.77
CA THR A 180 12.50 3.68 9.99
C THR A 180 11.11 3.13 10.21
N PHE A 181 10.79 2.03 9.54
CA PHE A 181 9.55 1.26 9.72
C PHE A 181 9.81 0.02 10.57
N PHE A 182 8.95 -0.23 11.54
CA PHE A 182 8.89 -1.48 12.29
C PHE A 182 7.62 -2.22 11.91
N GLY A 183 7.77 -3.43 11.38
CA GLY A 183 6.64 -4.31 11.09
C GLY A 183 6.56 -5.43 12.12
N VAL A 184 5.36 -5.71 12.62
CA VAL A 184 5.06 -6.91 13.42
C VAL A 184 4.52 -7.96 12.48
N PHE A 185 5.17 -9.12 12.43
CA PHE A 185 4.84 -10.20 11.52
C PHE A 185 4.49 -11.48 12.27
N GLN A 186 3.68 -12.32 11.63
CA GLN A 186 3.30 -13.64 12.10
C GLN A 186 3.63 -14.72 11.05
N ALA A 187 3.99 -15.89 11.54
CA ALA A 187 4.13 -17.13 10.78
C ALA A 187 3.53 -18.30 11.56
N ARG A 188 3.33 -19.42 10.85
CA ARG A 188 3.06 -20.72 11.45
C ARG A 188 4.26 -21.62 11.31
N TRP A 189 4.67 -22.23 12.42
CA TRP A 189 5.74 -23.21 12.47
C TRP A 189 5.18 -24.51 13.05
N GLY A 190 4.90 -25.48 12.19
CA GLY A 190 4.06 -26.63 12.56
C GLY A 190 2.69 -26.14 13.04
N ASP A 191 2.33 -26.52 14.26
CA ASP A 191 1.06 -26.11 14.91
C ASP A 191 1.21 -24.89 15.84
N VAL A 192 2.37 -24.23 15.84
CA VAL A 192 2.64 -23.07 16.70
C VAL A 192 2.62 -21.79 15.87
N ASP A 193 1.85 -20.81 16.35
CA ASP A 193 1.88 -19.44 15.85
C ASP A 193 3.09 -18.70 16.45
N VAL A 194 3.96 -18.17 15.59
CA VAL A 194 5.18 -17.44 15.98
C VAL A 194 5.14 -16.02 15.40
N SER A 195 5.79 -15.09 16.10
CA SER A 195 5.84 -13.68 15.70
C SER A 195 7.27 -13.15 15.65
N ALA A 196 7.49 -12.15 14.82
CA ALA A 196 8.76 -11.44 14.70
C ALA A 196 8.53 -9.94 14.49
N ILE A 197 9.52 -9.14 14.88
CA ILE A 197 9.55 -7.71 14.57
C ILE A 197 10.73 -7.48 13.64
N CYS A 198 10.47 -6.91 12.46
CA CYS A 198 11.50 -6.54 11.50
C CYS A 198 11.55 -5.03 11.31
N ARG A 199 12.77 -4.52 11.11
CA ARG A 199 13.08 -3.11 10.90
C ARG A 199 13.44 -2.88 9.43
N TYR A 200 12.91 -1.83 8.83
CA TYR A 200 13.19 -1.43 7.44
C TYR A 200 13.53 0.05 7.37
N HIS A 201 14.61 0.40 6.67
CA HIS A 201 14.96 1.79 6.43
C HIS A 201 14.30 2.31 5.15
N ILE A 202 13.82 3.55 5.13
CA ILE A 202 13.15 4.13 3.94
C ILE A 202 14.03 4.10 2.69
N LEU A 203 15.35 4.28 2.84
CA LEU A 203 16.29 4.21 1.71
C LEU A 203 16.37 2.81 1.08
N GLU A 204 16.17 1.75 1.85
CA GLU A 204 16.11 0.38 1.31
C GLU A 204 14.81 0.15 0.53
N VAL A 205 13.71 0.71 1.04
CA VAL A 205 12.41 0.72 0.36
C VAL A 205 12.51 1.49 -0.96
N LYS A 206 13.11 2.68 -0.95
CA LYS A 206 13.38 3.50 -2.15
C LYS A 206 14.22 2.72 -3.17
N LYS A 207 15.32 2.09 -2.72
CA LYS A 207 16.17 1.27 -3.57
C LYS A 207 15.42 0.10 -4.22
N ALA A 208 14.44 -0.50 -3.51
CA ALA A 208 13.61 -1.55 -4.09
C ALA A 208 12.72 -1.02 -5.23
N PHE A 209 12.15 0.18 -5.08
CA PHE A 209 11.34 0.83 -6.13
C PHE A 209 12.18 1.34 -7.32
N GLU A 210 13.44 1.67 -7.08
CA GLU A 210 14.43 1.98 -8.13
C GLU A 210 15.05 0.71 -8.77
N GLY A 211 14.71 -0.47 -8.24
CA GLY A 211 15.13 -1.76 -8.74
C GLY A 211 14.35 -2.23 -9.98
N PRO A 212 14.63 -3.44 -10.48
CA PRO A 212 13.94 -3.98 -11.65
C PRO A 212 12.47 -4.31 -11.36
N TYR A 213 11.61 -4.15 -12.36
CA TYR A 213 10.21 -4.56 -12.29
C TYR A 213 10.08 -6.08 -12.47
N LYS A 214 8.92 -6.62 -12.04
CA LYS A 214 8.51 -7.98 -12.38
C LYS A 214 7.52 -7.94 -13.56
N GLU A 215 7.62 -8.92 -14.44
CA GLU A 215 6.71 -9.13 -15.56
C GLU A 215 6.15 -10.56 -15.54
N TYR A 216 4.91 -10.73 -15.98
CA TYR A 216 4.37 -12.07 -16.21
C TYR A 216 4.77 -12.52 -17.61
N ARG A 217 5.52 -13.61 -17.71
CA ARG A 217 5.96 -14.18 -18.99
C ARG A 217 4.99 -15.27 -19.41
N GLU A 218 4.08 -14.94 -20.33
CA GLU A 218 3.04 -15.88 -20.80
C GLU A 218 3.63 -17.20 -21.31
N GLN A 219 4.72 -17.17 -22.07
CA GLN A 219 5.36 -18.38 -22.61
C GLN A 219 5.84 -19.34 -21.52
N ALA A 220 6.28 -18.80 -20.38
CA ALA A 220 6.80 -19.57 -19.26
C ALA A 220 5.79 -19.72 -18.11
N GLN A 221 4.58 -19.16 -18.26
CA GLN A 221 3.52 -19.08 -17.25
C GLN A 221 4.03 -18.70 -15.85
N LYS A 222 5.02 -17.79 -15.79
CA LYS A 222 5.69 -17.43 -14.55
C LYS A 222 6.08 -15.97 -14.51
N TRP A 223 6.16 -15.43 -13.30
CA TRP A 223 6.70 -14.11 -13.09
C TRP A 223 8.22 -14.12 -13.19
N GLY A 224 8.76 -13.23 -14.00
CA GLY A 224 10.19 -13.02 -14.21
C GLY A 224 10.60 -11.59 -13.90
N ARG A 225 11.91 -11.35 -13.91
CA ARG A 225 12.46 -10.00 -13.89
C ARG A 225 12.27 -9.38 -15.28
N TYR A 226 11.69 -8.18 -15.34
CA TYR A 226 11.67 -7.38 -16.56
C TYR A 226 13.10 -7.03 -16.96
N SER A 227 13.47 -7.36 -18.20
CA SER A 227 14.84 -7.21 -18.72
C SER A 227 14.97 -6.20 -19.85
N ASP A 228 13.86 -5.70 -20.39
CA ASP A 228 13.88 -4.75 -21.50
C ASP A 228 14.14 -3.32 -20.99
N GLU A 229 14.22 -2.37 -21.91
CA GLU A 229 14.49 -0.96 -21.61
C GLU A 229 13.32 -0.34 -20.83
N VAL A 230 13.61 0.20 -19.64
CA VAL A 230 12.60 0.87 -18.81
C VAL A 230 12.19 2.19 -19.48
N PRO A 231 10.88 2.44 -19.70
CA PRO A 231 10.41 3.66 -20.31
C PRO A 231 10.86 4.94 -19.58
N SER A 232 10.97 6.04 -20.32
CA SER A 232 11.23 7.38 -19.79
C SER A 232 10.02 8.31 -20.01
N PRO A 233 9.52 9.01 -18.98
CA PRO A 233 9.97 8.97 -17.59
C PRO A 233 9.70 7.61 -16.92
N ARG A 234 10.51 7.29 -15.90
CA ARG A 234 10.47 5.99 -15.23
C ARG A 234 9.09 5.75 -14.59
N PRO A 235 8.41 4.62 -14.85
CA PRO A 235 7.13 4.32 -14.21
C PRO A 235 7.21 4.32 -12.67
N GLY A 236 6.33 5.04 -11.99
CA GLY A 236 6.38 5.17 -10.52
C GLY A 236 7.28 6.27 -9.97
N ALA A 237 7.83 7.12 -10.84
CA ALA A 237 8.53 8.36 -10.48
C ALA A 237 7.56 9.54 -10.37
#